data_AF-A0A367IN65-F1
#
_entry.id   AF-A0A367IN65-F1
#
_cell.length_a   1.000
_cell.length_b   1.000
_cell.length_c   1.000
_cell.angle_alpha   90.00
_cell.angle_beta   90.00
_cell.angle_gamma   90.00
#
_symmetry.space_group_name_H-M   'P 1'
#
loop_
_entity.id
_entity.type
_entity.pdbx_description
1 polymer ?
#
loop_
_entity_poly.entity_id
_entity_poly.type
_entity_poly.pdbx_seq_one_letter_code
_entity_poly.pdbx_strand_id
1 'polypeptide(L)'
;TDHSAALLGALAYEWATEEKQTNKGFFLARIVLQYVASKDIHYANLAFTNFIKAGSQPKVAESKVRRAPADEPTPVDVYSDSWINFTQLVLLTVQRDASDLFQQLKLNYQGLYGSEPHFIELMDDIGLVYFNIPKPKKQANMIQEMMASLFGGGSGAPQIGSAPKVDLD
;
A
#
# COMPACT_ATOMS: atom_id res chain seq x y z
N THR A 1 5.52 -16.50 -16.75
CA THR A 1 5.08 -17.91 -16.70
C THR A 1 5.04 -18.35 -15.26
N ASP A 2 4.26 -19.37 -14.95
CA ASP A 2 4.10 -19.89 -13.58
C ASP A 2 5.45 -20.33 -12.99
N HIS A 3 6.26 -21.04 -13.78
CA HIS A 3 7.57 -21.50 -13.34
C HIS A 3 8.49 -20.34 -12.92
N SER A 4 8.52 -19.25 -13.70
CA SER A 4 9.34 -18.07 -13.38
C SER A 4 8.87 -17.36 -12.11
N ALA A 5 7.56 -17.22 -11.91
CA ALA A 5 7.02 -16.58 -10.70
C ALA A 5 7.29 -17.43 -9.44
N ALA A 6 7.16 -18.75 -9.54
CA ALA A 6 7.53 -19.66 -8.46
C ALA A 6 9.01 -19.58 -8.09
N LEU A 7 9.88 -19.65 -9.11
CA LEU A 7 11.34 -19.57 -8.92
C LEU A 7 11.75 -18.22 -8.31
N LEU A 8 11.16 -17.12 -8.76
CA LEU A 8 11.48 -15.79 -8.24
C LEU A 8 11.13 -15.65 -6.77
N GLY A 9 10.02 -16.26 -6.32
CA GLY A 9 9.66 -16.33 -4.91
C GLY A 9 10.69 -17.09 -4.06
N ALA A 10 11.15 -18.25 -4.54
CA ALA A 10 12.19 -19.02 -3.85
C ALA A 10 13.54 -18.26 -3.82
N LEU A 11 13.93 -17.67 -4.96
CA LEU A 11 15.15 -16.88 -5.08
C LEU A 11 15.18 -15.69 -4.12
N ALA A 12 14.05 -15.00 -3.90
CA ALA A 12 14.02 -13.91 -2.92
C ALA A 12 14.30 -14.38 -1.49
N TYR A 13 13.88 -15.60 -1.13
CA TYR A 13 14.20 -16.16 0.18
C TYR A 13 15.69 -16.49 0.29
N GLU A 14 16.26 -17.10 -0.75
CA GLU A 14 17.69 -17.40 -0.83
C GLU A 14 18.52 -16.12 -0.75
N TRP A 15 18.20 -15.11 -1.57
CA TRP A 15 18.87 -13.82 -1.59
C TRP A 15 18.84 -13.14 -0.21
N ALA A 16 17.67 -13.10 0.44
CA ALA A 16 17.55 -12.53 1.79
C ALA A 16 18.38 -13.32 2.83
N THR A 17 18.53 -14.63 2.64
CA THR A 17 19.33 -15.50 3.51
C THR A 17 20.82 -15.28 3.30
N GLU A 18 21.28 -15.14 2.06
CA GLU A 18 22.67 -14.81 1.73
C GLU A 18 23.10 -13.46 2.31
N GLU A 19 22.21 -12.46 2.23
CA GLU A 19 22.45 -11.14 2.83
C GLU A 19 22.29 -11.12 4.36
N LYS A 20 21.92 -12.25 4.99
CA LYS A 20 21.69 -12.36 6.45
C LYS A 20 20.67 -11.35 6.97
N GLN A 21 19.67 -11.06 6.17
CA GLN A 21 18.63 -10.09 6.51
C GLN A 21 17.68 -10.68 7.54
N THR A 22 17.43 -9.94 8.62
CA THR A 22 16.47 -10.36 9.65
C THR A 22 15.05 -10.38 9.08
N ASN A 23 14.70 -9.36 8.30
CA ASN A 23 13.36 -9.18 7.73
C ASN A 23 13.35 -9.61 6.25
N LYS A 24 13.35 -10.93 6.03
CA LYS A 24 13.41 -11.50 4.67
C LYS A 24 12.20 -11.11 3.82
N GLY A 25 11.05 -10.83 4.44
CA GLY A 25 9.82 -10.41 3.78
C GLY A 25 9.97 -9.12 2.97
N PHE A 26 11.00 -8.31 3.20
CA PHE A 26 11.30 -7.15 2.38
C PHE A 26 11.59 -7.52 0.91
N PHE A 27 12.29 -8.65 0.67
CA PHE A 27 12.58 -9.16 -0.67
C PHE A 27 11.33 -9.72 -1.33
N LEU A 28 10.50 -10.40 -0.54
CA LEU A 28 9.18 -10.86 -0.95
C LEU A 28 8.30 -9.69 -1.43
N ALA A 29 8.26 -8.60 -0.65
CA ALA A 29 7.46 -7.42 -0.95
C ALA A 29 7.84 -6.81 -2.31
N ARG A 30 9.15 -6.72 -2.64
CA ARG A 30 9.61 -6.22 -3.96
C ARG A 30 8.99 -6.98 -5.13
N ILE A 31 8.94 -8.30 -5.04
CA ILE A 31 8.43 -9.14 -6.13
C ILE A 31 6.90 -9.10 -6.16
N VAL A 32 6.27 -9.31 -5.00
CA VAL A 32 4.81 -9.45 -4.93
C VAL A 32 4.14 -8.12 -5.29
N LEU A 33 4.59 -7.00 -4.74
CA LEU A 33 3.98 -5.70 -5.05
C LEU A 33 4.12 -5.33 -6.53
N GLN A 34 5.23 -5.69 -7.18
CA GLN A 34 5.41 -5.48 -8.61
C GLN A 34 4.39 -6.28 -9.43
N TYR A 35 4.18 -7.57 -9.10
CA TYR A 35 3.17 -8.38 -9.78
C TYR A 35 1.75 -7.87 -9.53
N VAL A 36 1.43 -7.49 -8.28
CA VAL A 36 0.12 -6.92 -7.95
C VAL A 36 -0.10 -5.65 -8.76
N ALA A 37 0.83 -4.68 -8.73
CA ALA A 37 0.73 -3.43 -9.51
C ALA A 37 0.55 -3.67 -11.02
N SER A 38 1.10 -4.77 -11.55
CA SER A 38 1.01 -5.16 -12.97
C SER A 38 -0.28 -5.92 -13.33
N LYS A 39 -1.24 -6.06 -12.40
CA LYS A 39 -2.48 -6.85 -12.53
C LYS A 39 -2.31 -8.38 -12.50
N ASP A 40 -1.13 -8.89 -12.15
CA ASP A 40 -0.81 -10.33 -12.18
C ASP A 40 -0.95 -11.01 -10.81
N ILE A 41 -2.18 -11.04 -10.27
CA ILE A 41 -2.45 -11.63 -8.94
C ILE A 41 -2.07 -13.11 -8.85
N HIS A 42 -2.23 -13.86 -9.93
CA HIS A 42 -1.85 -15.27 -9.96
C HIS A 42 -0.34 -15.45 -9.69
N TYR A 43 0.51 -14.68 -10.39
CA TYR A 43 1.96 -14.72 -10.21
C TYR A 43 2.40 -14.18 -8.85
N ALA A 44 1.72 -13.15 -8.35
CA ALA A 44 1.94 -12.62 -7.02
C ALA A 44 1.71 -13.70 -5.93
N ASN A 45 0.61 -14.46 -6.02
CA ASN A 45 0.32 -15.56 -5.09
C ASN A 45 1.31 -16.72 -5.22
N LEU A 46 1.74 -17.03 -6.44
CA LEU A 46 2.69 -18.10 -6.68
C LEU A 46 4.07 -17.76 -6.10
N ALA A 47 4.54 -16.53 -6.31
CA ALA A 47 5.77 -16.03 -5.72
C ALA A 47 5.69 -16.02 -4.18
N PHE A 48 4.59 -15.51 -3.62
CA PHE A 48 4.35 -15.51 -2.17
C PHE A 48 4.41 -16.92 -1.58
N THR A 49 3.67 -17.85 -2.17
CA THR A 49 3.59 -19.23 -1.68
C THR A 49 4.94 -19.94 -1.73
N ASN A 50 5.72 -19.74 -2.81
CA ASN A 50 7.03 -20.37 -2.94
C ASN A 50 8.07 -19.76 -2.01
N PHE A 51 8.02 -18.44 -1.75
CA PHE A 51 8.87 -17.81 -0.73
C PHE A 51 8.63 -18.42 0.67
N ILE A 52 7.36 -18.59 1.06
CA ILE A 52 7.01 -19.21 2.36
C ILE A 52 7.48 -20.67 2.43
N LYS A 53 7.43 -21.40 1.31
CA LYS A 53 7.90 -22.80 1.23
C LYS A 53 9.43 -22.92 1.22
N ALA A 54 10.15 -21.90 0.75
CA ALA A 54 11.60 -21.94 0.61
C ALA A 54 12.35 -22.01 1.95
N GLY A 55 11.71 -21.64 3.06
CA GLY A 55 12.24 -21.92 4.39
C GLY A 55 11.31 -21.53 5.52
N SER A 56 11.68 -21.93 6.73
CA SER A 56 10.86 -21.69 7.92
C SER A 56 10.72 -20.19 8.20
N GLN A 57 9.48 -19.75 8.41
CA GLN A 57 9.14 -18.41 8.86
C GLN A 57 8.56 -18.52 10.27
N PRO A 58 9.10 -17.82 11.28
CA PRO A 58 8.54 -17.88 12.63
C PRO A 58 7.10 -17.36 12.63
N LYS A 59 6.17 -18.22 13.03
CA LYS A 59 4.76 -17.88 13.21
C LYS A 59 4.53 -17.43 14.64
N VAL A 60 3.80 -16.34 14.82
CA VAL A 60 3.51 -15.76 16.15
C VAL A 60 2.05 -15.91 16.54
N ALA A 61 1.15 -16.01 15.56
CA ALA A 61 -0.27 -16.21 15.77
C ALA A 61 -0.93 -16.80 14.52
N GLU A 62 -2.22 -17.11 14.66
CA GLU A 62 -3.12 -17.39 13.55
C GLU A 62 -4.30 -16.42 13.64
N SER A 63 -4.74 -15.90 12.51
CA SER A 63 -5.92 -15.05 12.40
C SER A 63 -6.95 -15.71 11.47
N LYS A 64 -8.22 -15.34 11.60
CA LYS A 64 -9.28 -15.81 10.70
C LYS A 64 -9.70 -14.67 9.79
N VAL A 65 -9.62 -14.87 8.48
CA VAL A 65 -9.97 -13.86 7.47
C VAL A 65 -10.97 -14.41 6.48
N ARG A 66 -11.86 -13.54 6.00
CA ARG A 66 -12.81 -13.87 4.93
C ARG A 66 -12.23 -13.40 3.59
N ARG A 67 -12.15 -14.29 2.60
CA ARG A 67 -11.60 -13.95 1.27
C ARG A 67 -12.63 -13.27 0.37
N ALA A 68 -13.91 -13.59 0.53
CA ALA A 68 -15.05 -12.83 0.00
C ALA A 68 -16.06 -12.48 1.10
N PRO A 69 -17.01 -11.55 0.89
CA PRO A 69 -18.03 -11.21 1.88
C PRO A 69 -18.88 -12.40 2.35
N ALA A 70 -19.18 -13.33 1.45
CA ALA A 70 -20.00 -14.51 1.73
C ALA A 70 -19.20 -15.73 2.22
N ASP A 71 -17.87 -15.68 2.19
CA ASP A 71 -17.03 -16.82 2.57
C ASP A 71 -16.97 -16.99 4.08
N GLU A 72 -16.87 -18.24 4.52
CA GLU A 72 -16.49 -18.55 5.90
C GLU A 72 -15.06 -18.08 6.21
N PRO A 73 -14.79 -17.60 7.44
CA PRO A 73 -13.44 -17.21 7.83
C PRO A 73 -12.47 -18.39 7.76
N THR A 74 -11.41 -18.25 6.97
CA THR A 74 -10.32 -19.24 6.86
C THR A 74 -9.11 -18.80 7.67
N PRO A 75 -8.36 -19.74 8.28
CA PRO A 75 -7.16 -19.41 9.02
C PRO A 75 -6.07 -18.87 8.09
N VAL A 76 -5.32 -17.91 8.59
CA VAL A 76 -4.16 -17.31 7.97
C VAL A 76 -3.08 -17.11 9.03
N ASP A 77 -1.88 -17.61 8.73
CA ASP A 77 -0.72 -17.47 9.61
C ASP A 77 -0.30 -15.99 9.74
N VAL A 78 0.01 -15.57 10.97
CA VAL A 78 0.66 -14.31 11.28
C VAL A 78 2.12 -14.60 11.63
N TYR A 79 3.03 -13.94 10.93
CA TYR A 79 4.47 -14.15 11.05
C TYR A 79 5.12 -13.10 11.96
N SER A 80 6.30 -13.39 12.49
CA SER A 80 7.09 -12.39 13.23
C SER A 80 7.61 -11.26 12.33
N ASP A 81 7.79 -11.54 11.03
CA ASP A 81 8.23 -10.57 10.04
C ASP A 81 7.05 -9.76 9.50
N SER A 82 7.01 -8.48 9.87
CA SER A 82 5.97 -7.53 9.46
C SER A 82 5.86 -7.37 7.94
N TRP A 83 6.93 -7.56 7.17
CA TRP A 83 6.88 -7.46 5.71
C TRP A 83 6.12 -8.62 5.07
N ILE A 84 6.21 -9.81 5.65
CA ILE A 84 5.44 -10.96 5.19
C ILE A 84 3.95 -10.71 5.44
N ASN A 85 3.60 -10.26 6.65
CA ASN A 85 2.21 -9.94 7.02
C ASN A 85 1.64 -8.81 6.15
N PHE A 86 2.41 -7.73 5.95
CA PHE A 86 2.04 -6.63 5.06
C PHE A 86 1.71 -7.13 3.66
N THR A 87 2.63 -7.89 3.06
CA THR A 87 2.47 -8.42 1.69
C THR A 87 1.27 -9.37 1.58
N GLN A 88 1.08 -10.22 2.58
CA GLN A 88 -0.07 -11.12 2.66
C GLN A 88 -1.40 -10.35 2.74
N LEU A 89 -1.46 -9.30 3.56
CA LEU A 89 -2.64 -8.45 3.69
C LEU A 89 -2.92 -7.65 2.41
N VAL A 90 -1.90 -7.21 1.67
CA VAL A 90 -2.08 -6.60 0.35
C VAL A 90 -2.74 -7.58 -0.62
N LEU A 91 -2.25 -8.83 -0.68
CA LEU A 91 -2.88 -9.87 -1.51
C LEU A 91 -4.33 -10.13 -1.11
N LEU A 92 -4.60 -10.27 0.19
CA LEU A 92 -5.95 -10.54 0.70
C LEU A 92 -6.92 -9.39 0.42
N THR A 93 -6.49 -8.14 0.59
CA THR A 93 -7.35 -6.96 0.34
C THR A 93 -7.67 -6.80 -1.14
N VAL A 94 -6.70 -7.04 -2.03
CA VAL A 94 -6.91 -7.01 -3.49
C VAL A 94 -7.81 -8.14 -3.96
N GLN A 95 -7.59 -9.37 -3.47
CA GLN A 95 -8.44 -10.52 -3.83
C GLN A 95 -9.89 -10.36 -3.35
N ARG A 96 -10.09 -9.70 -2.21
CA ARG A 96 -11.42 -9.43 -1.62
C ARG A 96 -12.14 -8.25 -2.28
N ASP A 97 -11.44 -7.46 -3.08
CA ASP A 97 -11.93 -6.17 -3.60
C ASP A 97 -12.39 -5.21 -2.47
N ALA A 98 -11.58 -5.10 -1.41
CA ALA A 98 -11.91 -4.32 -0.21
C ALA A 98 -11.09 -3.02 -0.13
N SER A 99 -11.53 -1.98 -0.84
CA SER A 99 -10.87 -0.67 -0.91
C SER A 99 -10.69 0.02 0.45
N ASP A 100 -11.69 -0.11 1.34
CA ASP A 100 -11.65 0.40 2.70
C ASP A 100 -10.53 -0.26 3.54
N LEU A 101 -10.42 -1.60 3.46
CA LEU A 101 -9.37 -2.35 4.14
C LEU A 101 -7.99 -2.05 3.56
N PHE A 102 -7.89 -1.84 2.24
CA PHE A 102 -6.63 -1.44 1.61
C PHE A 102 -6.16 -0.06 2.09
N GLN A 103 -7.07 0.91 2.23
CA GLN A 103 -6.73 2.22 2.79
C GLN A 103 -6.29 2.14 4.25
N GLN A 104 -6.98 1.35 5.08
CA GLN A 104 -6.56 1.09 6.47
C GLN A 104 -5.18 0.42 6.53
N LEU A 105 -4.92 -0.54 5.64
CA LEU A 105 -3.63 -1.20 5.50
C LEU A 105 -2.53 -0.18 5.18
N LYS A 106 -2.74 0.73 4.21
CA LYS A 106 -1.79 1.79 3.87
C LYS A 106 -1.43 2.65 5.08
N LEU A 107 -2.43 3.08 5.85
CA LEU A 107 -2.22 3.90 7.05
C LEU A 107 -1.43 3.14 8.13
N ASN A 108 -1.81 1.89 8.42
CA ASN A 108 -1.20 1.10 9.48
C ASN A 108 0.25 0.69 9.16
N TYR A 109 0.55 0.44 7.88
CA TYR A 109 1.88 0.01 7.42
C TYR A 109 2.72 1.14 6.81
N GLN A 110 2.25 2.39 6.84
CA GLN A 110 3.01 3.53 6.31
C GLN A 110 4.40 3.64 6.97
N GLY A 111 4.51 3.37 8.27
CA GLY A 111 5.80 3.37 8.97
C GLY A 111 6.76 2.26 8.51
N LEU A 112 6.23 1.20 7.86
CA LEU A 112 7.03 0.10 7.33
C LEU A 112 7.56 0.39 5.92
N TYR A 113 6.69 0.83 4.99
CA TYR A 113 7.06 1.01 3.59
C TYR A 113 7.29 2.47 3.17
N GLY A 114 6.87 3.44 3.98
CA GLY A 114 6.84 4.86 3.62
C GLY A 114 8.21 5.53 3.52
N SER A 115 9.29 4.87 3.95
CA SER A 115 10.66 5.33 3.72
C SER A 115 11.22 4.91 2.35
N GLU A 116 10.55 4.00 1.64
CA GLU A 116 11.01 3.41 0.38
C GLU A 116 10.19 3.99 -0.79
N PRO A 117 10.73 4.94 -1.57
CA PRO A 117 9.97 5.62 -2.63
C PRO A 117 9.34 4.65 -3.64
N HIS A 118 10.05 3.57 -3.96
CA HIS A 118 9.57 2.54 -4.88
C HIS A 118 8.35 1.79 -4.34
N PHE A 119 8.31 1.50 -3.04
CA PHE A 119 7.12 0.86 -2.44
C PHE A 119 5.96 1.82 -2.32
N ILE A 120 6.21 3.11 -2.05
CA ILE A 120 5.15 4.12 -2.09
C ILE A 120 4.51 4.15 -3.48
N GLU A 121 5.33 4.21 -4.53
CA GLU A 121 4.84 4.22 -5.91
C GLU A 121 4.05 2.95 -6.25
N LEU A 122 4.55 1.76 -5.89
CA LEU A 122 3.83 0.50 -6.09
C LEU A 122 2.50 0.47 -5.33
N MET A 123 2.45 0.95 -4.08
CA MET A 123 1.21 1.00 -3.29
C MET A 123 0.20 2.01 -3.85
N ASP A 124 0.67 3.08 -4.48
CA ASP A 124 -0.17 4.03 -5.20
C ASP A 124 -0.68 3.44 -6.53
N ASP A 125 0.16 2.69 -7.26
CA ASP A 125 -0.24 1.95 -8.45
C ASP A 125 -1.29 0.88 -8.14
N ILE A 126 -1.10 0.09 -7.09
CA ILE A 126 -2.07 -0.91 -6.64
C ILE A 126 -3.41 -0.24 -6.28
N GLY A 127 -3.36 0.88 -5.55
CA GLY A 127 -4.55 1.67 -5.21
C GLY A 127 -5.32 2.14 -6.44
N LEU A 128 -4.61 2.66 -7.43
CA LEU A 128 -5.20 3.11 -8.69
C LEU A 128 -5.81 1.95 -9.49
N VAL A 129 -5.05 0.86 -9.63
CA VAL A 129 -5.34 -0.22 -10.58
C VAL A 129 -6.47 -1.15 -10.14
N TYR A 130 -6.63 -1.39 -8.84
CA TYR A 130 -7.68 -2.27 -8.29
C TYR A 130 -8.84 -1.51 -7.68
N PHE A 131 -8.58 -0.34 -7.08
CA PHE A 131 -9.58 0.36 -6.27
C PHE A 131 -9.97 1.74 -6.82
N ASN A 132 -9.41 2.15 -7.96
CA ASN A 132 -9.57 3.49 -8.54
C ASN A 132 -9.23 4.62 -7.56
N ILE A 133 -8.31 4.39 -6.62
CA ILE A 133 -7.82 5.40 -5.69
C ILE A 133 -6.80 6.28 -6.44
N PRO A 134 -7.05 7.59 -6.62
CA PRO A 134 -6.11 8.46 -7.32
C PRO A 134 -4.76 8.52 -6.60
N LYS A 135 -3.66 8.50 -7.36
CA LYS A 135 -2.33 8.71 -6.80
C LYS A 135 -2.25 10.09 -6.12
N PRO A 136 -1.59 10.23 -4.96
CA PRO A 136 -1.30 11.52 -4.37
C PRO A 136 -0.58 12.43 -5.39
N LYS A 137 -1.05 13.66 -5.52
CA LYS A 137 -0.38 14.64 -6.38
C LYS A 137 1.02 14.86 -5.81
N LYS A 138 2.06 14.61 -6.62
CA LYS A 138 3.44 14.92 -6.23
C LYS A 138 3.51 16.39 -5.82
N GLN A 139 4.07 16.69 -4.64
CA GLN A 139 4.21 18.04 -4.05
C GLN A 139 5.07 19.03 -4.88
N ALA A 140 5.27 18.80 -6.18
CA ALA A 140 5.90 19.75 -7.09
C ALA A 140 5.16 21.10 -7.14
N ASN A 141 3.87 21.12 -6.77
CA ASN A 141 3.06 22.32 -6.79
C ASN A 141 3.25 23.23 -5.57
N MET A 142 3.99 22.85 -4.51
CA MET A 142 4.11 23.75 -3.34
C MET A 142 4.89 25.03 -3.65
N ILE A 143 6.00 24.95 -4.39
CA ILE A 143 6.76 26.14 -4.79
C ILE A 143 5.97 26.92 -5.85
N GLN A 144 5.25 26.23 -6.74
CA GLN A 144 4.44 26.88 -7.76
C GLN A 144 3.19 27.57 -7.18
N GLU A 145 2.56 26.99 -6.16
CA GLU A 145 1.45 27.58 -5.38
C GLU A 145 1.94 28.72 -4.49
N MET A 146 3.14 28.61 -3.93
CA MET A 146 3.79 29.70 -3.19
C MET A 146 4.19 30.84 -4.13
N MET A 147 4.74 30.56 -5.31
CA MET A 147 5.05 31.58 -6.31
C MET A 147 3.78 32.19 -6.92
N ALA A 148 2.73 31.41 -7.15
CA ALA A 148 1.44 31.94 -7.59
C ALA A 148 0.78 32.82 -6.53
N SER A 149 0.91 32.50 -5.24
CA SER A 149 0.38 33.33 -4.15
C SER A 149 1.23 34.58 -3.85
N LEU A 150 2.55 34.52 -4.09
CA LEU A 150 3.46 35.66 -3.93
C LEU A 150 3.49 36.60 -5.15
N PHE A 151 3.34 36.07 -6.38
CA PHE A 151 3.40 36.85 -7.62
C PHE A 151 2.03 37.10 -8.27
N GLY A 152 0.97 36.46 -7.81
CA GLY A 152 -0.41 36.64 -8.29
C GLY A 152 -1.23 37.68 -7.53
N GLY A 153 -0.59 38.65 -6.86
CA GLY A 153 -1.26 39.72 -6.11
C GLY A 153 -2.20 40.55 -6.99
N GLY A 154 -3.50 40.31 -6.89
CA GLY A 154 -4.52 41.07 -7.60
C GLY A 154 -5.94 40.86 -7.04
N SER A 155 -6.41 41.86 -6.28
CA SER A 155 -7.80 42.19 -5.92
C SER A 155 -8.61 41.20 -5.07
N GLY A 156 -8.78 41.57 -3.79
CA GLY A 156 -9.78 40.98 -2.90
C GLY A 156 -9.69 41.56 -1.49
N ALA A 157 -9.80 42.89 -1.35
CA ALA A 157 -10.02 43.49 -0.04
C ALA A 157 -11.30 42.88 0.57
N PRO A 158 -11.33 42.52 1.87
CA PRO A 158 -12.57 42.17 2.53
C PRO A 158 -13.47 43.41 2.53
N GLN A 159 -14.55 43.35 1.77
CA GLN A 159 -15.63 44.32 1.87
C GLN A 159 -16.26 44.14 3.26
N ILE A 160 -15.85 45.01 4.19
CA ILE A 160 -16.42 45.14 5.52
C ILE A 160 -17.93 45.35 5.33
N GLY A 161 -18.70 44.34 5.76
CA GLY A 161 -20.15 44.33 5.69
C GLY A 161 -20.73 45.58 6.34
N SER A 162 -21.60 46.25 5.60
CA SER A 162 -22.41 47.36 6.06
C SER A 162 -23.28 46.91 7.25
N ALA A 163 -23.18 47.64 8.37
CA ALA A 163 -24.04 47.45 9.53
C ALA A 163 -25.50 47.82 9.19
N PRO A 164 -26.50 47.10 9.72
CA PRO A 164 -27.90 47.49 9.58
C PRO A 164 -28.18 48.72 10.46
N LYS A 165 -28.79 49.73 9.86
CA LYS A 165 -29.32 50.92 10.54
C LYS A 165 -30.58 50.49 11.31
N VAL A 166 -30.57 50.67 12.62
CA VAL A 166 -31.75 50.52 13.48
C VAL A 166 -32.48 51.86 13.45
N ASP A 167 -33.62 51.91 12.76
CA ASP A 167 -34.54 53.04 12.86
C ASP A 167 -35.42 52.82 14.09
N LEU A 168 -35.32 53.76 15.06
CA LEU A 168 -36.30 53.97 16.11
C LEU A 168 -37.14 55.17 15.69
N ASP A 169 -38.41 54.95 15.41
CA ASP A 169 -39.52 55.89 15.63
C ASP A 169 -40.82 55.08 15.76
#